data_AF-A0A433VDL9-F1
#
_entry.id   AF-A0A433VDL9-F1
#
_cell.length_a   1.000
_cell.length_b   1.000
_cell.length_c   1.000
_cell.angle_alpha   90.00
_cell.angle_beta   90.00
_cell.angle_gamma   90.00
#
_symmetry.space_group_name_H-M   'P 1'
#
loop_
_entity.id
_entity.type
_entity.pdbx_description
1 polymer ?
#
loop_
_entity_poly.entity_id
_entity_poly.type
_entity_poly.pdbx_seq_one_letter_code
_entity_poly.pdbx_strand_id
1 'polypeptide(L)'
;MKLYKELITIVGIRYRFPDANSLGAFWQLLYNVTEVPASQWDIEAFYDPSSTKPSKMNTCWGGFLEQVDQFDPQFFVMLPVSL
;
A
#
# COMPACT_ATOMS: atom_id res chain seq x y z
N MET A 1 -45.26 4.92 -9.77
CA MET A 1 -44.04 5.17 -8.97
C MET A 1 -42.83 5.05 -9.89
N LYS A 2 -42.21 6.17 -10.30
CA LYS A 2 -41.03 6.14 -11.17
C LYS A 2 -39.78 5.98 -10.30
N LEU A 3 -39.05 4.88 -10.48
CA LEU A 3 -37.72 4.70 -9.92
C LEU A 3 -36.75 5.55 -10.75
N TYR A 4 -36.33 6.70 -10.23
CA TYR A 4 -35.21 7.42 -10.81
C TYR A 4 -33.94 6.68 -10.39
N LYS A 5 -33.27 6.05 -11.35
CA LYS A 5 -31.93 5.52 -11.16
C LYS A 5 -30.98 6.72 -11.26
N GLU A 6 -30.72 7.37 -10.13
CA GLU A 6 -29.79 8.50 -10.09
C GLU A 6 -28.40 8.02 -10.51
N LEU A 7 -27.79 8.74 -11.47
CA LEU A 7 -26.45 8.45 -11.96
C LEU A 7 -25.44 9.09 -11.02
N ILE A 8 -24.48 8.29 -10.56
CA ILE A 8 -23.33 8.76 -9.78
C ILE A 8 -22.15 8.98 -10.73
N THR A 9 -21.53 10.16 -10.65
CA THR A 9 -20.36 10.52 -11.46
C THR A 9 -19.11 10.57 -10.59
N ILE A 10 -18.03 9.97 -11.07
CA ILE A 10 -16.70 10.09 -10.45
C ILE A 10 -16.07 11.40 -10.95
N VAL A 11 -15.93 12.38 -10.06
CA VAL A 11 -15.36 13.71 -10.39
C VAL A 11 -13.89 13.86 -10.01
N GLY A 12 -13.29 12.83 -9.38
CA GLY A 12 -11.88 12.85 -9.00
C GLY A 12 -11.42 11.52 -8.42
N ILE A 13 -10.11 11.26 -8.54
CA ILE A 13 -9.45 10.08 -7.98
C ILE A 13 -8.05 10.47 -7.51
N ARG A 14 -7.61 9.91 -6.38
CA ARG A 14 -6.21 9.90 -5.94
C ARG A 14 -5.85 8.51 -5.46
N TYR A 15 -4.61 8.12 -5.67
CA TYR A 15 -4.08 6.81 -5.29
C TYR A 15 -2.57 6.89 -5.11
N ARG A 16 -2.02 5.88 -4.43
CA ARG A 16 -0.59 5.54 -4.41
C ARG A 16 -0.49 4.04 -4.66
N PHE A 17 0.39 3.62 -5.56
CA PHE A 17 0.64 2.21 -5.84
C PHE A 17 2.14 1.92 -5.70
N PRO A 18 2.53 0.66 -5.45
CA PRO A 18 3.93 0.25 -5.49
C PRO A 18 4.56 0.64 -6.84
N ASP A 19 5.66 1.40 -6.80
CA ASP A 19 6.36 1.93 -7.99
C ASP A 19 5.51 2.83 -8.91
N ALA A 20 4.38 3.36 -8.43
CA ALA A 20 3.58 4.33 -9.17
C ALA A 20 2.99 5.42 -8.25
N ASN A 21 3.77 6.50 -8.12
CA ASN A 21 3.41 7.69 -7.34
C ASN A 21 2.79 8.81 -8.20
N SER A 22 2.35 8.52 -9.43
CA SER A 22 1.69 9.48 -10.32
C SER A 22 0.69 8.82 -11.27
N LEU A 23 -0.20 9.62 -11.86
CA LEU A 23 -1.17 9.13 -12.86
C LEU A 23 -0.49 8.51 -14.09
N GLY A 24 0.60 9.13 -14.55
CA GLY A 24 1.40 8.60 -15.66
C GLY A 24 2.04 7.26 -15.32
N ALA A 25 2.64 7.16 -14.13
CA ALA A 25 3.28 5.92 -13.68
C ALA A 25 2.25 4.78 -13.51
N PHE A 26 1.06 5.08 -13.01
CA PHE A 26 -0.01 4.10 -12.89
C PHE A 26 -0.45 3.51 -14.23
N TRP A 27 -0.59 4.34 -15.27
CA TRP A 27 -0.96 3.83 -16.60
C TRP A 27 0.09 2.90 -17.22
N GLN A 28 1.35 2.98 -16.77
CA GLN A 28 2.41 2.07 -17.18
C GLN A 28 2.53 0.84 -16.26
N LEU A 29 1.93 0.89 -15.08
CA LEU A 29 2.01 -0.18 -14.08
C LEU A 29 1.10 -1.35 -14.49
N LEU A 30 1.72 -2.47 -14.92
CA LEU A 30 1.00 -3.71 -15.22
C LEU A 30 0.87 -4.59 -13.96
N TYR A 31 1.96 -4.73 -13.21
CA TYR A 31 2.01 -5.28 -11.85
C TYR A 31 3.35 -4.86 -11.23
N ASN A 32 3.42 -4.78 -9.90
CA ASN A 32 4.71 -4.69 -9.21
C ASN A 32 4.66 -5.51 -7.92
N VAL A 33 5.44 -6.58 -7.89
CA VAL A 33 5.57 -7.50 -6.76
C VAL A 33 7.08 -7.73 -6.56
N THR A 34 7.56 -7.39 -5.38
CA THR A 34 8.96 -7.54 -4.96
C THR A 34 9.03 -8.42 -3.73
N GLU A 35 10.25 -8.80 -3.35
CA GLU A 35 10.46 -9.35 -2.00
C GLU A 35 10.14 -8.28 -0.94
N VAL A 36 9.82 -8.72 0.28
CA VAL A 36 9.65 -7.85 1.46
C VAL A 36 10.92 -7.01 1.63
N PRO A 37 10.83 -5.68 1.58
CA PRO A 37 11.99 -4.82 1.83
C PRO A 37 12.51 -5.01 3.25
N ALA A 38 13.84 -5.02 3.42
CA ALA A 38 14.49 -5.14 4.73
C ALA A 38 14.09 -4.05 5.74
N SER A 39 13.55 -2.92 5.27
CA SER A 39 13.04 -1.83 6.10
C SER A 39 11.67 -2.11 6.74
N GLN A 40 10.96 -3.16 6.32
CA GLN A 40 9.63 -3.49 6.83
C GLN A 40 9.72 -4.39 8.07
N TRP A 41 10.27 -5.59 7.90
CA TRP A 41 10.53 -6.54 8.98
C TRP A 41 11.57 -7.59 8.54
N ASP A 42 12.11 -8.33 9.50
CA ASP A 42 13.06 -9.41 9.25
C ASP A 42 12.35 -10.62 8.62
N ILE A 43 12.59 -10.85 7.32
CA ILE A 43 11.96 -11.96 6.60
C ILE A 43 12.45 -13.33 7.07
N GLU A 44 13.72 -13.45 7.49
CA GLU A 44 14.29 -14.73 7.94
C GLU A 44 13.61 -15.20 9.24
N ALA A 45 13.20 -14.26 10.08
CA ALA A 45 12.45 -14.54 11.29
C ALA A 45 11.04 -15.10 11.03
N PHE A 46 10.45 -14.90 9.85
CA PHE A 46 9.04 -15.24 9.59
C PHE A 46 8.80 -16.16 8.39
N TYR A 47 9.76 -16.34 7.48
CA TYR A 47 9.57 -17.17 6.29
C TYR A 47 9.77 -18.67 6.56
N ASP A 48 8.85 -19.50 6.07
CA ASP A 48 8.97 -20.95 5.99
C ASP A 48 8.24 -21.48 4.73
N PRO A 49 8.97 -21.96 3.70
CA PRO A 49 8.37 -22.43 2.46
C PRO A 49 7.51 -23.68 2.62
N SER A 50 7.67 -24.44 3.71
CA SER A 50 6.91 -25.68 3.93
C SER A 50 5.44 -25.43 4.28
N SER A 51 5.08 -24.22 4.73
CA SER A 51 3.74 -23.86 5.21
C SER A 51 3.22 -24.72 6.37
N THR A 52 4.10 -25.44 7.06
CA THR A 52 3.71 -26.39 8.13
C THR A 52 3.84 -25.81 9.54
N LYS A 53 4.70 -24.81 9.72
CA LYS A 53 4.94 -24.21 11.04
C LYS A 53 3.89 -23.13 11.34
N PRO A 54 3.26 -23.16 12.53
CA PRO A 54 2.39 -22.06 12.95
C PRO A 54 3.19 -20.77 13.07
N SER A 55 2.54 -19.63 12.80
CA SER A 55 3.13 -18.29 12.89
C SER A 55 4.30 -18.02 11.92
N LYS A 56 4.37 -18.77 10.82
CA LYS A 56 5.28 -18.53 9.70
C LYS A 56 4.51 -18.21 8.42
N MET A 57 5.14 -17.44 7.54
CA MET A 57 4.64 -17.10 6.21
C MET A 57 5.31 -17.99 5.17
N ASN A 58 4.54 -18.49 4.21
CA ASN A 58 5.07 -19.26 3.09
C ASN A 58 5.39 -18.40 1.84
N THR A 59 5.27 -17.08 1.97
CA THR A 59 5.61 -16.09 0.93
C THR A 59 6.50 -15.00 1.52
N CYS A 60 7.42 -14.51 0.69
CA CYS A 60 8.21 -13.31 0.94
C CYS A 60 7.91 -12.20 -0.08
N TRP A 61 6.83 -12.32 -0.86
CA TRP A 61 6.52 -11.42 -1.97
C TRP A 61 5.30 -10.53 -1.69
N GLY A 62 5.35 -9.28 -2.15
CA GLY A 62 4.25 -8.32 -2.03
C GLY A 62 4.47 -7.04 -2.84
N GLY A 63 3.45 -6.19 -2.91
CA GLY A 63 3.57 -4.84 -3.43
C GLY A 63 3.72 -3.86 -2.27
N PHE A 64 4.85 -3.14 -2.20
CA PHE A 64 5.17 -2.26 -1.08
C PHE A 64 5.14 -0.79 -1.51
N LEU A 65 4.46 0.03 -0.72
CA LEU A 65 4.57 1.48 -0.86
C LEU A 65 5.88 1.95 -0.24
N GLU A 66 6.47 2.95 -0.86
CA GLU A 66 7.60 3.68 -0.28
C GLU A 66 7.10 4.68 0.77
N GLN A 67 7.96 5.09 1.71
CA GLN A 67 7.69 6.20 2.63
C GLN A 67 6.36 6.06 3.41
N VAL A 68 6.04 4.84 3.85
CA VAL A 68 4.79 4.55 4.59
C VAL A 68 4.78 5.14 5.99
N ASP A 69 5.97 5.45 6.50
CA ASP A 69 6.24 6.10 7.78
C ASP A 69 6.21 7.63 7.70
N GLN A 70 6.18 8.21 6.49
CA GLN A 70 6.18 9.65 6.30
C GLN A 70 4.77 10.25 6.35
N PHE A 71 4.66 11.38 7.04
CA PHE A 71 3.43 12.12 7.19
C PHE A 71 3.74 13.62 7.31
N ASP A 72 2.83 14.48 6.82
CA ASP A 72 2.96 15.94 6.93
C ASP A 72 2.04 16.47 8.04
N PRO A 73 2.47 16.42 9.32
CA PRO A 73 1.62 16.85 10.43
C PRO A 73 1.29 18.35 10.36
N GLN A 74 2.17 19.19 9.80
CA GLN A 74 1.96 20.63 9.73
C GLN A 74 0.83 20.98 8.76
N PHE A 75 0.80 20.35 7.58
CA PHE A 75 -0.30 20.49 6.63
C PHE A 75 -1.65 20.14 7.25
N PHE A 76 -1.68 19.11 8.10
CA PHE A 76 -2.89 18.67 8.79
C PHE A 76 -3.14 19.35 10.14
N VAL A 77 -2.37 20.38 10.50
CA VAL A 77 -2.49 21.13 11.77
C VAL A 77 -2.43 20.20 13.00
N MET A 78 -1.68 19.10 12.88
CA MET A 78 -1.38 18.22 13.99
C MET A 78 -0.08 18.65 14.65
N LEU A 79 -0.13 18.85 15.97
CA LEU A 79 1.07 19.08 16.76
C LEU A 79 1.91 17.79 16.76
N PRO A 80 3.24 17.89 16.58
CA PRO A 80 4.10 16.73 16.72
C PRO A 80 3.88 16.12 18.11
N VAL A 81 3.61 14.82 18.18
CA VAL A 81 3.81 14.09 19.44
C VAL A 81 5.30 14.20 19.74
N SER A 82 5.63 14.97 20.78
CA SER A 82 6.97 15.00 21.33
C SER A 82 7.21 13.63 21.98
N LEU A 83 8.22 12.90 21.50
CA LEU A 83 8.75 11.72 22.20
C LEU A 83 9.49 12.15 23.47
#